data_AF-A0A7K9P784-F1
#
_entry.id   AF-A0A7K9P784-F1
#
_cell.length_a   1.000
_cell.length_b   1.000
_cell.length_c   1.000
_cell.angle_alpha   90.00
_cell.angle_beta   90.00
_cell.angle_gamma   90.00
#
_symmetry.space_group_name_H-M   'P 1'
#
loop_
_entity.id
_entity.type
_entity.pdbx_description
1 polymer ?
#
loop_
_entity_poly.entity_id
_entity_poly.type
_entity_poly.pdbx_seq_one_letter_code
_entity_poly.pdbx_strand_id
1 'polypeptide(L)'
;AQKLLGTINWLQPYLEITTAPLSPLFNILAGDSNLNSPRQITPEAQQALDKVQQTISNHHVYHVDPDIDVVVFVVILEFHPTGITARWSDHWSPDPSHIL
;
A
#
# COMPACT_ATOMS: atom_id res chain seq x y z
N ALA A 1 -0.21 -8.50 -18.87
CA ALA A 1 0.75 -8.99 -17.85
C ALA A 1 1.87 -7.98 -17.55
N GLN A 2 2.65 -7.54 -18.56
CA GLN A 2 3.88 -6.77 -18.30
C GLN A 2 3.67 -5.38 -17.68
N LYS A 3 2.62 -4.64 -18.10
CA LYS A 3 2.24 -3.37 -17.46
C LYS A 3 1.89 -3.54 -15.97
N LEU A 4 1.06 -4.55 -15.65
CA LEU A 4 0.67 -4.86 -14.28
C LEU A 4 1.89 -5.16 -13.40
N LEU A 5 2.82 -5.98 -13.89
CA LEU A 5 4.04 -6.32 -13.17
C LEU A 5 5.00 -5.12 -13.01
N GLY A 6 5.03 -4.22 -14.00
CA GLY A 6 5.72 -2.94 -13.85
C GLY A 6 5.13 -2.09 -12.71
N THR A 7 3.81 -1.99 -12.63
CA THR A 7 3.12 -1.29 -11.54
C THR A 7 3.36 -1.93 -10.17
N ILE A 8 3.31 -3.26 -10.08
CA ILE A 8 3.57 -3.99 -8.83
C ILE A 8 5.02 -3.82 -8.38
N ASN A 9 5.98 -3.90 -9.31
CA ASN A 9 7.40 -3.63 -9.00
C ASN A 9 7.62 -2.20 -8.48
N TRP A 10 6.94 -1.23 -9.07
CA TRP A 10 7.00 0.15 -8.61
C TRP A 10 6.39 0.33 -7.21
N LEU A 11 5.29 -0.37 -6.91
CA LEU A 11 4.63 -0.31 -5.61
C LEU A 11 5.35 -1.11 -4.51
N GLN A 12 6.14 -2.12 -4.87
CA GLN A 12 6.73 -3.07 -3.90
C GLN A 12 7.48 -2.41 -2.72
N PRO A 13 8.30 -1.35 -2.91
CA PRO A 13 8.98 -0.68 -1.80
C PRO A 13 8.02 -0.01 -0.81
N TYR A 14 6.83 0.38 -1.28
CA TYR A 14 5.82 1.06 -0.47
C TYR A 14 4.89 0.08 0.23
N LEU A 15 4.69 -1.12 -0.32
CA LEU A 15 3.77 -2.10 0.23
C LEU A 15 4.41 -3.03 1.29
N GLU A 16 5.72 -2.89 1.55
CA GLU A 16 6.48 -3.75 2.48
C GLU A 16 6.33 -5.25 2.18
N ILE A 17 6.03 -5.62 0.92
CA ILE A 17 5.89 -7.02 0.50
C ILE A 17 7.27 -7.57 0.09
N THR A 18 7.67 -8.67 0.73
CA THR A 18 8.90 -9.37 0.36
C THR A 18 8.82 -9.99 -1.04
N THR A 19 9.96 -10.16 -1.71
CA THR A 19 10.02 -10.67 -3.10
C THR A 19 9.57 -12.12 -3.23
N ALA A 20 9.75 -12.94 -2.19
CA ALA A 20 9.41 -14.36 -2.20
C ALA A 20 7.94 -14.65 -2.55
N PRO A 21 6.93 -14.04 -1.88
CA PRO A 21 5.53 -14.24 -2.24
C PRO A 21 5.14 -13.68 -3.62
N LEU A 22 5.93 -12.80 -4.23
CA LEU A 22 5.68 -12.24 -5.56
C LEU A 22 6.34 -13.05 -6.69
N SER A 23 7.24 -13.98 -6.36
CA SER A 23 7.96 -14.82 -7.33
C SER A 23 7.05 -15.46 -8.41
N PRO A 24 5.88 -16.04 -8.06
CA PRO A 24 4.97 -16.62 -9.05
C PRO A 24 4.49 -15.62 -10.12
N LEU A 25 4.38 -14.34 -9.77
CA LEU A 25 3.97 -13.30 -10.72
C LEU A 25 5.07 -13.00 -11.74
N PHE A 26 6.33 -12.97 -11.32
CA PHE A 26 7.46 -12.76 -12.24
C PHE A 26 7.64 -13.96 -13.18
N ASN A 27 7.31 -15.17 -12.73
CA ASN A 27 7.39 -16.37 -13.54
C ASN A 27 6.38 -16.37 -14.71
N ILE A 28 5.27 -15.62 -14.62
CA ILE A 28 4.38 -15.39 -15.77
C ILE A 28 5.13 -14.67 -16.91
N LEU A 29 6.11 -13.81 -16.57
CA LEU A 29 6.91 -13.10 -17.57
C LEU A 29 8.05 -13.93 -18.15
N ALA A 30 8.55 -14.93 -17.41
CA ALA A 30 9.70 -15.75 -17.78
C ALA A 30 9.45 -16.70 -18.98
N GLY A 31 8.22 -16.78 -19.49
CA GLY A 31 7.87 -17.53 -20.70
C GLY A 31 8.28 -16.83 -22.01
N ASP A 32 7.44 -16.99 -23.03
CA ASP A 32 7.67 -16.46 -24.39
C ASP A 32 7.97 -14.94 -24.39
N SER A 33 9.04 -14.52 -25.06
CA SER A 33 9.42 -13.11 -25.23
C SER A 33 8.40 -12.31 -26.04
N ASN A 34 7.54 -12.97 -26.81
CA ASN A 34 6.49 -12.34 -27.60
C ASN A 34 5.41 -11.73 -26.70
N LEU A 35 5.15 -10.43 -26.89
CA LEU A 35 4.15 -9.67 -26.15
C LEU A 35 2.72 -10.15 -26.40
N ASN A 36 2.47 -10.75 -27.56
CA ASN A 36 1.16 -11.24 -27.98
C ASN A 36 0.93 -12.72 -27.60
N SER A 37 1.91 -13.37 -26.97
CA SER A 37 1.78 -14.75 -26.53
C SER A 37 0.73 -14.87 -25.43
N PRO A 38 -0.22 -15.82 -25.52
CA PRO A 38 -1.20 -16.04 -24.46
C PRO A 38 -0.48 -16.49 -23.18
N ARG A 39 -0.58 -15.68 -22.12
CA ARG A 39 -0.07 -16.01 -20.79
C ARG A 39 -1.23 -16.32 -19.88
N GLN A 40 -1.21 -17.50 -19.27
CA GLN A 40 -2.19 -17.89 -18.27
C GLN A 40 -1.68 -17.51 -16.87
N ILE A 41 -2.60 -17.03 -16.05
CA ILE A 41 -2.34 -16.81 -14.63
C ILE A 41 -2.40 -18.17 -13.92
N THR A 42 -1.34 -18.52 -13.18
CA THR A 42 -1.37 -19.74 -12.36
C THR A 42 -2.10 -19.45 -11.04
N PRO A 43 -2.61 -20.48 -10.35
CA PRO A 43 -3.23 -20.30 -9.04
C PRO A 43 -2.32 -19.60 -8.02
N GLU A 44 -1.02 -19.89 -8.05
CA GLU A 44 -0.03 -19.28 -7.15
C GLU A 44 0.17 -17.80 -7.47
N ALA A 45 0.16 -17.43 -8.74
CA ALA A 45 0.22 -16.03 -9.15
C ALA A 45 -1.06 -15.27 -8.81
N GLN A 46 -2.22 -15.93 -8.88
CA GLN A 46 -3.47 -15.32 -8.41
C GLN A 46 -3.41 -15.04 -6.89
N GLN A 47 -2.95 -15.98 -6.08
CA GLN A 47 -2.76 -15.77 -4.64
C GLN A 47 -1.81 -14.61 -4.33
N ALA A 48 -0.73 -14.49 -5.11
CA ALA A 48 0.20 -13.38 -4.97
C ALA A 48 -0.46 -12.03 -5.30
N LEU A 49 -1.34 -11.97 -6.31
CA LEU A 49 -2.12 -10.76 -6.62
C LEU A 49 -3.13 -10.42 -5.54
N ASP A 50 -3.83 -11.42 -5.01
CA ASP A 50 -4.79 -11.22 -3.92
C ASP A 50 -4.09 -10.62 -2.70
N LYS A 51 -2.88 -11.08 -2.40
CA LYS A 51 -2.04 -10.52 -1.34
C LYS A 51 -1.63 -9.08 -1.62
N VAL A 52 -1.20 -8.76 -2.85
CA VAL A 52 -0.90 -7.37 -3.25
C VAL A 52 -2.13 -6.48 -3.07
N GLN A 53 -3.30 -6.93 -3.52
CA GLN A 53 -4.55 -6.20 -3.39
C GLN A 53 -4.92 -5.97 -1.91
N GLN A 54 -4.79 -7.01 -1.08
CA GLN A 54 -5.04 -6.91 0.35
C GLN A 54 -4.07 -5.93 1.02
N THR A 55 -2.78 -6.00 0.68
CA THR A 55 -1.80 -5.07 1.23
C THR A 55 -2.08 -3.65 0.79
N ILE A 56 -2.40 -3.39 -0.48
CA ILE A 56 -2.80 -2.05 -0.96
C ILE A 56 -4.04 -1.55 -0.21
N SER A 57 -5.05 -2.42 -0.02
CA SER A 57 -6.27 -2.06 0.68
C SER A 57 -6.03 -1.75 2.16
N ASN A 58 -5.08 -2.43 2.79
CA ASN A 58 -4.70 -2.20 4.19
C ASN A 58 -3.70 -1.05 4.34
N HIS A 59 -2.97 -0.71 3.27
CA HIS A 59 -2.04 0.41 3.27
C HIS A 59 -2.83 1.70 3.17
N HIS A 60 -3.16 2.27 4.32
CA HIS A 60 -3.71 3.62 4.37
C HIS A 60 -2.62 4.62 4.00
N VAL A 61 -2.76 5.21 2.81
CA VAL A 61 -2.06 6.45 2.47
C VAL A 61 -2.95 7.58 2.94
N TYR A 62 -2.62 8.17 4.09
CA TYR A 62 -3.27 9.39 4.52
C TYR A 62 -2.86 10.52 3.58
N HIS A 63 -3.81 10.99 2.76
CA HIS A 63 -3.58 12.23 2.03
C HIS A 63 -3.58 13.37 3.04
N VAL A 64 -2.42 14.00 3.24
CA VAL A 64 -2.29 15.15 4.12
C VAL A 64 -2.86 16.34 3.36
N ASP A 65 -4.03 16.80 3.78
CA ASP A 65 -4.56 18.08 3.33
C ASP A 65 -3.66 19.21 3.89
N PRO A 66 -2.99 20.01 3.04
CA PRO A 66 -2.14 21.11 3.50
C PRO A 66 -2.94 22.28 4.05
N ASP A 67 -4.23 22.40 3.73
CA ASP A 67 -5.08 23.50 4.17
C ASP A 67 -5.68 23.25 5.57
N ILE A 68 -5.48 22.05 6.13
CA ILE A 68 -5.93 21.71 7.48
C ILE A 68 -4.77 21.80 8.48
N ASP A 69 -4.95 22.71 9.43
CA ASP A 69 -4.02 22.94 10.54
C ASP A 69 -3.72 21.64 11.32
N VAL A 70 -2.44 21.47 11.64
CA VAL A 70 -1.95 20.37 12.48
C VAL A 70 -1.73 20.90 13.88
N VAL A 71 -2.35 20.25 14.87
CA VAL A 71 -2.18 20.57 16.28
C VAL A 71 -1.28 19.52 16.93
N VAL A 72 -0.27 19.97 17.64
CA VAL A 72 0.60 19.10 18.44
C VAL A 72 0.27 19.29 19.91
N PHE A 73 -0.21 18.22 20.56
CA PHE A 73 -0.41 18.17 22.00
C PHE A 73 0.86 17.63 22.65
N VAL A 74 1.49 18.41 23.52
CA VAL A 74 2.66 17.96 24.28
C VAL A 74 2.19 17.58 25.68
N VAL A 75 2.22 16.28 25.98
CA VAL A 75 1.92 15.74 27.31
C VAL A 75 3.24 15.42 27.99
N ILE A 76 3.54 16.10 29.10
CA ILE A 76 4.75 15.83 29.88
C ILE A 76 4.36 14.92 31.04
N LEU A 77 4.66 13.63 30.93
CA LEU A 77 4.51 12.68 32.03
C LEU A 77 5.84 12.53 32.77
N GLU A 78 5.91 13.10 33.97
CA GLU A 78 7.07 13.10 34.89
C GLU A 78 8.38 13.64 34.28
N PHE A 79 9.00 12.92 33.34
CA PHE A 79 10.22 13.30 32.60
C PHE A 79 10.22 12.87 31.12
N HIS A 80 9.10 12.36 30.60
CA HIS A 80 8.97 11.90 29.22
C HIS A 80 7.96 12.79 28.50
N PRO A 81 8.41 13.85 27.80
CA PRO A 81 7.52 14.63 26.96
C PRO A 81 7.09 13.76 25.77
N THR A 82 5.80 13.46 25.69
CA THR A 82 5.16 12.76 24.58
C THR A 82 4.40 13.77 23.73
N GLY A 83 4.79 13.91 22.47
CA GLY A 83 4.05 14.69 21.48
C GLY A 83 3.01 13.81 20.78
N ILE A 84 1.75 14.26 20.77
CA ILE A 84 0.67 13.66 19.98
C ILE A 84 0.34 14.66 18.87
N THR A 85 0.43 14.23 17.62
CA THR A 85 0.05 15.06 16.47
C THR A 85 -1.36 14.70 16.06
N ALA A 86 -2.26 15.67 16.03
CA ALA A 86 -3.65 15.49 15.66
C ALA A 86 -4.08 16.56 14.64
N ARG A 87 -5.08 16.21 13.85
CA ARG A 87 -5.69 17.11 12.88
C ARG A 87 -7.20 16.98 12.98
N TRP A 88 -7.89 18.11 12.97
CA TRP A 88 -9.35 18.15 12.97
C TRP A 88 -9.85 18.57 11.59
N SER A 89 -10.77 17.80 11.02
CA SER A 89 -11.44 18.15 9.76
C SER A 89 -12.94 18.16 9.99
N ASP A 90 -13.60 19.26 9.63
CA ASP A 90 -15.07 19.37 9.67
C ASP A 90 -15.74 18.63 8.50
N HIS A 91 -14.94 18.18 7.52
CA HIS A 91 -15.40 17.38 6.40
C HIS A 91 -15.50 15.91 6.83
N TRP A 92 -16.63 15.52 7.42
CA TRP A 92 -16.95 14.12 7.65
C TRP A 92 -17.18 13.43 6.30
N SER A 93 -16.16 12.74 5.79
CA SER A 93 -16.35 11.70 4.79
C SER A 93 -16.76 10.42 5.52
N PRO A 94 -17.76 9.66 5.08
CA PRO A 94 -18.16 8.38 5.70
C PRO A 94 -17.11 7.26 5.51
N ASP A 95 -15.87 7.60 5.14
CA ASP A 95 -14.81 6.63 4.91
C ASP A 95 -14.23 6.17 6.27
N PRO A 96 -14.11 4.85 6.54
CA PRO A 96 -13.71 4.33 7.87
C PRO A 96 -12.26 4.61 8.28
N SER A 97 -11.54 5.44 7.54
CA SER A 97 -10.09 5.55 7.56
C SER A 97 -9.54 6.60 8.55
N HIS A 98 -10.38 7.27 9.34
CA HIS A 98 -9.94 8.19 10.40
C HIS A 98 -10.07 7.57 11.80
N ILE A 99 -9.13 6.70 12.17
CA ILE A 99 -8.88 6.40 13.60
C ILE A 99 -7.37 6.53 13.82
N LEU A 100 -7.02 7.54 14.63
CA LEU A 100 -5.69 7.84 15.15
C LEU A 100 -5.23 6.78 16.16
#